data_AF-A0A846W9P9-F1
#
_entry.id   AF-A0A846W9P9-F1
#
_cell.length_a   1.000
_cell.length_b   1.000
_cell.length_c   1.000
_cell.angle_alpha   90.00
_cell.angle_beta   90.00
_cell.angle_gamma   90.00
#
_symmetry.space_group_name_H-M   'P 1'
#
loop_
_entity.id
_entity.type
_entity.pdbx_description
1 polymer ?
#
loop_
_entity_poly.entity_id
_entity_poly.type
_entity_poly.pdbx_seq_one_letter_code
_entity_poly.pdbx_strand_id
1 'polypeptide(L)'
;MSTLPPTTSGVARPDADREWLADLVDDGPAGRHAVRLLREVLLRSTRHQIWRLRDLLPGAGAAELEDLAQQCADDAVVAVLQRLSTFEGRSRFTTWAYKFGVNIAGVAVRRQAWRHREILLPDALDWHIDPAPTPDALAGAADLARALEAAISRELTPHQRRILLSLVVEQVPIDVLAERLGSTRNALYKTLHDARRKLRAALIASGHLDNRPDRSIP
;
A
#
# COMPACT_ATOMS: atom_id res chain seq x y z
N MET A 1 49.53 -2.12 20.46
CA MET A 1 48.07 -2.24 20.69
C MET A 1 47.34 -2.14 19.35
N SER A 2 47.34 -3.23 18.56
CA SER A 2 46.61 -3.29 17.29
C SER A 2 45.17 -3.72 17.53
N THR A 3 44.23 -2.81 17.30
CA THR A 3 42.80 -3.10 17.22
C THR A 3 42.49 -3.71 15.85
N LEU A 4 42.25 -5.02 15.83
CA LEU A 4 41.60 -5.70 14.72
C LEU A 4 40.12 -5.27 14.67
N PRO A 5 39.53 -4.99 13.49
CA PRO A 5 38.09 -4.81 13.38
C PRO A 5 37.40 -6.16 13.60
N PRO A 6 36.17 -6.18 14.15
CA PRO A 6 35.39 -7.41 14.19
C PRO A 6 35.06 -7.82 12.76
N THR A 7 35.69 -8.89 12.28
CA THR A 7 35.19 -9.67 11.16
C THR A 7 33.81 -10.19 11.54
N THR A 8 32.76 -9.53 11.07
CA THR A 8 31.41 -10.08 11.04
C THR A 8 31.47 -11.31 10.13
N SER A 9 31.71 -12.47 10.75
CA SER A 9 31.64 -13.77 10.09
C SER A 9 30.33 -13.84 9.31
N GLY A 10 30.47 -13.98 7.99
CA GLY A 10 29.38 -14.31 7.10
C GLY A 10 28.76 -15.62 7.57
N VAL A 11 27.59 -15.50 8.22
CA VAL A 11 26.70 -16.65 8.41
C VAL A 11 26.47 -17.23 7.02
N ALA A 12 26.84 -18.49 6.81
CA ALA A 12 26.60 -19.21 5.57
C ALA A 12 25.09 -19.20 5.28
N ARG A 13 24.70 -18.29 4.38
CA ARG A 13 23.37 -18.11 3.80
C ARG A 13 23.13 -18.75 2.40
N PRO A 14 24.07 -19.45 1.70
CA PRO A 14 23.80 -19.87 0.33
C PRO A 14 22.90 -21.10 0.17
N ASP A 15 23.00 -22.12 1.03
CA ASP A 15 22.56 -23.46 0.61
C ASP A 15 21.03 -23.62 0.64
N ALA A 16 20.37 -23.30 1.76
CA ALA A 16 18.92 -23.44 1.86
C ALA A 16 18.14 -22.51 0.92
N ASP A 17 18.61 -21.28 0.68
CA ASP A 17 17.95 -20.35 -0.26
C ASP A 17 18.20 -20.77 -1.72
N ARG A 18 19.36 -21.38 -2.04
CA ARG A 18 19.62 -21.97 -3.37
C ARG A 18 18.77 -23.21 -3.62
N GLU A 19 18.56 -24.05 -2.61
CA GLU A 19 17.65 -25.20 -2.67
C GLU A 19 16.22 -24.75 -2.99
N TRP A 20 15.71 -23.71 -2.32
CA TRP A 20 14.40 -23.13 -2.66
C TRP A 20 14.29 -22.73 -4.13
N LEU A 21 15.30 -22.04 -4.66
CA LEU A 21 15.28 -21.57 -6.05
C LEU A 21 15.37 -22.73 -7.05
N ALA A 22 16.20 -23.73 -6.77
CA ALA A 22 16.36 -24.91 -7.61
C ALA A 22 15.11 -25.79 -7.60
N ASP A 23 14.52 -26.03 -6.43
CA ASP A 23 13.34 -26.87 -6.32
C ASP A 23 12.10 -26.19 -6.90
N LEU A 24 11.92 -24.87 -6.68
CA LEU A 24 10.72 -24.17 -7.18
C LEU A 24 10.67 -24.02 -8.72
N VAL A 25 11.76 -24.29 -9.43
CA VAL A 25 11.77 -24.35 -10.90
C VAL A 25 11.67 -25.79 -11.44
N ASP A 26 11.68 -26.81 -10.57
CA ASP A 26 11.49 -28.20 -10.94
C ASP A 26 10.00 -28.53 -11.14
N ASP A 27 9.62 -29.07 -12.29
CA ASP A 27 8.26 -29.57 -12.53
C ASP A 27 8.01 -30.96 -11.89
N GLY A 28 9.07 -31.56 -11.34
CA GLY A 28 9.10 -32.87 -10.70
C GLY A 28 8.54 -32.92 -9.27
N PRO A 29 8.75 -34.06 -8.58
CA PRO A 29 8.32 -34.25 -7.20
C PRO A 29 8.94 -33.23 -6.22
N ALA A 30 10.18 -32.77 -6.46
CA ALA A 30 10.85 -31.82 -5.60
C ALA A 30 10.18 -30.46 -5.67
N GLY A 31 9.87 -29.95 -6.88
CA GLY A 31 9.15 -28.68 -6.99
C GLY A 31 7.71 -28.74 -6.50
N ARG A 32 6.97 -29.83 -6.71
CA ARG A 32 5.65 -30.01 -6.07
C ARG A 32 5.74 -29.97 -4.54
N HIS A 33 6.80 -30.56 -3.97
CA HIS A 33 7.04 -30.50 -2.54
C HIS A 33 7.38 -29.07 -2.08
N ALA A 34 8.27 -28.38 -2.78
CA ALA A 34 8.67 -27.00 -2.48
C ALA A 34 7.49 -26.02 -2.59
N VAL A 35 6.66 -26.13 -3.63
CA VAL A 35 5.43 -25.32 -3.77
C VAL A 35 4.51 -25.49 -2.57
N ARG A 36 4.35 -26.72 -2.06
CA ARG A 36 3.53 -27.00 -0.88
C ARG A 36 4.11 -26.37 0.39
N LEU A 37 5.43 -26.45 0.59
CA LEU A 37 6.11 -25.76 1.69
C LEU A 37 6.01 -24.23 1.59
N LEU A 38 6.14 -23.69 0.38
CA LEU A 38 5.96 -22.27 0.10
C LEU A 38 4.53 -21.83 0.47
N ARG A 39 3.52 -22.62 0.09
CA ARG A 39 2.13 -22.37 0.46
C ARG A 39 1.95 -22.32 1.98
N GLU A 40 2.59 -23.20 2.74
CA GLU A 40 2.53 -23.17 4.22
C GLU A 40 3.19 -21.91 4.82
N VAL A 41 4.27 -21.41 4.22
CA VAL A 41 4.88 -20.12 4.59
C VAL A 41 3.90 -18.98 4.32
N LEU A 42 3.30 -18.96 3.13
CA LEU A 42 2.39 -17.90 2.72
C LEU A 42 1.08 -17.92 3.50
N LEU A 43 0.52 -19.09 3.79
CA LEU A 43 -0.69 -19.23 4.60
C LEU A 43 -0.52 -18.64 6.02
N ARG A 44 0.66 -18.81 6.63
CA ARG A 44 0.97 -18.14 7.90
C ARG A 44 0.98 -16.63 7.77
N SER A 45 1.52 -16.10 6.68
CA SER A 45 1.57 -14.66 6.41
C SER A 45 0.20 -14.05 6.11
N THR A 46 -0.66 -14.76 5.37
CA THR A 46 -2.01 -14.29 5.03
C THR A 46 -2.92 -14.32 6.27
N ARG A 47 -2.91 -15.41 7.04
CA ARG A 47 -3.63 -15.48 8.32
C ARG A 47 -3.21 -14.37 9.28
N HIS A 48 -1.90 -14.13 9.43
CA HIS A 48 -1.39 -13.06 10.28
C HIS A 48 -1.94 -11.69 9.86
N GLN A 49 -1.88 -11.38 8.57
CA GLN A 49 -2.32 -10.09 8.06
C GLN A 49 -3.85 -9.93 8.11
N ILE A 50 -4.62 -10.98 7.83
CA ILE A 50 -6.08 -10.96 7.95
C ILE A 50 -6.48 -10.75 9.41
N TRP A 51 -5.88 -11.48 10.34
CA TRP A 51 -6.13 -11.29 11.76
C TRP A 51 -5.83 -9.86 12.20
N ARG A 52 -4.73 -9.27 11.72
CA ARG A 52 -4.36 -7.88 12.01
C ARG A 52 -5.37 -6.85 11.48
N LEU A 53 -6.06 -7.15 10.37
CA LEU A 53 -7.01 -6.25 9.72
C LEU A 53 -8.49 -6.64 9.95
N ARG A 54 -8.76 -7.62 10.81
CA ARG A 54 -10.09 -8.20 11.02
C ARG A 54 -11.16 -7.17 11.41
N ASP A 55 -10.77 -6.09 12.08
CA ASP A 55 -11.70 -5.04 12.51
C ASP A 55 -12.30 -4.26 11.33
N LEU A 56 -11.71 -4.37 10.13
CA LEU A 56 -12.31 -3.86 8.89
C LEU A 56 -13.46 -4.74 8.36
N LEU A 57 -13.63 -5.95 8.91
CA LEU A 57 -14.60 -6.96 8.51
C LEU A 57 -15.45 -7.41 9.72
N PRO A 58 -16.20 -6.52 10.37
CA PRO A 58 -16.89 -6.82 11.64
C PRO A 58 -17.97 -7.91 11.54
N GLY A 59 -18.45 -8.21 10.33
CA GLY A 59 -19.43 -9.27 10.09
C GLY A 59 -18.84 -10.60 9.63
N ALA A 60 -17.52 -10.69 9.42
CA ALA A 60 -16.90 -11.90 8.89
C ALA A 60 -16.66 -12.95 9.98
N GLY A 61 -17.18 -14.16 9.76
CA GLY A 61 -16.96 -15.30 10.65
C GLY A 61 -15.55 -15.88 10.55
N ALA A 62 -15.14 -16.67 11.55
CA ALA A 62 -13.82 -17.31 11.55
C ALA A 62 -13.56 -18.20 10.32
N ALA A 63 -14.59 -18.91 9.84
CA ALA A 63 -14.51 -19.72 8.63
C ALA A 63 -14.28 -18.87 7.37
N GLU A 64 -15.00 -17.75 7.23
CA GLU A 64 -14.85 -16.85 6.08
C GLU A 64 -13.47 -16.18 6.05
N LEU A 65 -12.94 -15.81 7.23
CA LEU A 65 -11.59 -15.25 7.35
C LEU A 65 -10.52 -16.29 6.99
N GLU A 66 -10.74 -17.56 7.35
CA GLU A 66 -9.86 -18.66 7.01
C GLU A 66 -9.90 -18.97 5.51
N ASP A 67 -11.09 -19.03 4.90
CA ASP A 67 -11.26 -19.23 3.46
C ASP A 67 -10.56 -18.11 2.66
N LEU A 68 -10.70 -16.86 3.10
CA LEU A 68 -9.98 -15.72 2.53
C LEU A 68 -8.46 -15.89 2.66
N ALA A 69 -7.97 -16.42 3.80
CA ALA A 69 -6.55 -16.66 4.02
C ALA A 69 -5.98 -17.74 3.10
N GLN A 70 -6.76 -18.80 2.84
CA GLN A 70 -6.41 -19.87 1.91
C GLN A 70 -6.31 -19.35 0.48
N GLN A 71 -7.35 -18.62 0.01
CA GLN A 71 -7.35 -18.01 -1.33
C GLN A 71 -6.16 -17.08 -1.53
N CYS A 72 -5.89 -16.20 -0.55
CA CYS A 72 -4.75 -15.29 -0.61
C CYS A 72 -3.40 -16.03 -0.61
N ALA A 73 -3.31 -17.20 0.02
CA ALA A 73 -2.08 -17.97 0.05
C ALA A 73 -1.79 -18.60 -1.31
N ASP A 74 -2.83 -19.10 -1.99
CA ASP A 74 -2.74 -19.63 -3.35
C ASP A 74 -2.34 -18.55 -4.35
N ASP A 75 -2.98 -17.37 -4.28
CA ASP A 75 -2.59 -16.20 -5.09
C ASP A 75 -1.14 -15.77 -4.82
N ALA A 76 -0.71 -15.82 -3.56
CA ALA A 76 0.65 -15.47 -3.19
C ALA A 76 1.67 -16.47 -3.73
N VAL A 77 1.36 -17.76 -3.80
CA VAL A 77 2.24 -18.78 -4.43
C VAL A 77 2.47 -18.40 -5.88
N VAL A 78 1.39 -18.14 -6.63
CA VAL A 78 1.48 -17.74 -8.04
C VAL A 78 2.33 -16.47 -8.20
N ALA A 79 2.10 -15.45 -7.37
CA ALA A 79 2.83 -14.19 -7.43
C ALA A 79 4.32 -14.34 -7.09
N VAL A 80 4.66 -15.23 -6.15
CA VAL A 80 6.05 -15.56 -5.82
C VAL A 80 6.74 -16.25 -6.98
N LEU A 81 6.12 -17.28 -7.56
CA LEU A 81 6.68 -18.02 -8.70
C LEU A 81 6.92 -17.11 -9.92
N GLN A 82 5.97 -16.23 -10.23
CA GLN A 82 6.11 -15.24 -11.32
C GLN A 82 7.27 -14.26 -11.11
N ARG A 83 7.68 -14.02 -9.86
CA ARG A 83 8.73 -13.06 -9.50
C ARG A 83 9.97 -13.72 -8.93
N LEU A 84 10.08 -15.04 -9.04
CA LEU A 84 11.16 -15.82 -8.43
C LEU A 84 12.54 -15.31 -8.89
N SER A 85 12.67 -14.97 -10.17
CA SER A 85 13.90 -14.41 -10.77
C SER A 85 14.31 -13.03 -10.23
N THR A 86 13.41 -12.32 -9.55
CA THR A 86 13.69 -11.00 -8.94
C THR A 86 14.25 -11.09 -7.53
N PHE A 87 14.39 -12.31 -6.98
CA PHE A 87 14.97 -12.51 -5.66
C PHE A 87 16.49 -12.35 -5.70
N GLU A 88 17.00 -11.29 -5.06
CA GLU A 88 18.42 -10.91 -5.07
C GLU A 88 19.23 -11.49 -3.89
N GLY A 89 18.65 -12.34 -3.04
CA GLY A 89 19.36 -12.91 -1.88
C GLY A 89 19.71 -11.92 -0.75
N ARG A 90 19.14 -10.71 -0.76
CA ARG A 90 19.37 -9.68 0.29
C ARG A 90 18.72 -10.01 1.65
N SER A 91 17.84 -11.00 1.68
CA SER A 91 17.21 -11.59 2.88
C SER A 91 17.00 -13.08 2.66
N ARG A 92 16.58 -13.84 3.69
CA ARG A 92 16.10 -15.23 3.49
C ARG A 92 14.98 -15.24 2.44
N PHE A 93 14.92 -16.30 1.63
CA PHE A 93 13.87 -16.47 0.62
C PHE A 93 12.47 -16.37 1.25
N THR A 94 12.26 -17.08 2.35
CA THR A 94 10.97 -17.09 3.05
C THR A 94 10.57 -15.71 3.59
N THR A 95 11.53 -14.87 4.01
CA THR A 95 11.27 -13.48 4.41
C THR A 95 10.83 -12.62 3.22
N TRP A 96 11.44 -12.82 2.06
CA TRP A 96 11.04 -12.13 0.84
C TRP A 96 9.63 -12.58 0.39
N ALA A 97 9.38 -13.90 0.35
CA ALA A 97 8.08 -14.49 0.00
C ALA A 97 6.97 -14.07 0.97
N TYR A 98 7.25 -13.98 2.27
CA TYR A 98 6.27 -13.57 3.30
C TYR A 98 5.61 -12.22 2.98
N LYS A 99 6.34 -11.29 2.36
CA LYS A 99 5.80 -9.98 1.95
C LYS A 99 4.67 -10.10 0.94
N PHE A 100 4.68 -11.12 0.09
CA PHE A 100 3.64 -11.34 -0.91
C PHE A 100 2.31 -11.68 -0.25
N GLY A 101 2.31 -12.63 0.69
CA GLY A 101 1.08 -12.99 1.39
C GLY A 101 0.55 -11.85 2.26
N VAL A 102 1.42 -11.08 2.93
CA VAL A 102 1.01 -9.85 3.64
C VAL A 102 0.37 -8.83 2.68
N ASN A 103 0.98 -8.59 1.52
CA ASN A 103 0.46 -7.60 0.57
C ASN A 103 -0.87 -8.04 -0.04
N ILE A 104 -0.96 -9.29 -0.49
CA ILE A 104 -2.16 -9.85 -1.13
C ILE A 104 -3.32 -9.91 -0.13
N ALA A 105 -3.09 -10.47 1.06
CA ALA A 105 -4.12 -10.51 2.10
C ALA A 105 -4.58 -9.12 2.53
N GLY A 106 -3.65 -8.17 2.67
CA GLY A 106 -4.00 -6.78 3.00
C GLY A 106 -4.90 -6.13 1.95
N VAL A 107 -4.67 -6.45 0.68
CA VAL A 107 -5.49 -5.96 -0.43
C VAL A 107 -6.86 -6.62 -0.45
N ALA A 108 -6.91 -7.94 -0.28
CA ALA A 108 -8.15 -8.70 -0.26
C ALA A 108 -9.08 -8.24 0.87
N VAL A 109 -8.55 -8.02 2.09
CA VAL A 109 -9.33 -7.51 3.22
C VAL A 109 -9.90 -6.12 2.93
N ARG A 110 -9.10 -5.19 2.40
CA ARG A 110 -9.57 -3.85 2.07
C ARG A 110 -10.63 -3.89 0.96
N ARG A 111 -10.44 -4.72 -0.07
CA ARG A 111 -11.45 -4.92 -1.12
C ARG A 111 -12.76 -5.45 -0.56
N GLN A 112 -12.70 -6.46 0.31
CA GLN A 112 -13.89 -7.04 0.93
C GLN A 112 -14.61 -5.99 1.81
N ALA A 113 -13.87 -5.22 2.61
CA ALA A 113 -14.43 -4.15 3.46
C ALA A 113 -15.13 -3.04 2.64
N TRP A 114 -14.72 -2.86 1.39
CA TRP A 114 -15.25 -1.85 0.47
C TRP A 114 -16.17 -2.43 -0.62
N ARG A 115 -16.53 -3.72 -0.56
CA ARG A 115 -17.32 -4.39 -1.60
C ARG A 115 -18.74 -3.84 -1.72
N HIS A 116 -19.35 -3.55 -0.58
CA HIS A 116 -20.72 -3.04 -0.46
C HIS A 116 -20.78 -1.55 -0.08
N ARG A 117 -19.62 -0.88 -0.01
CA ARG A 117 -19.59 0.56 0.19
C ARG A 117 -19.68 1.25 -1.16
N GLU A 118 -20.55 2.24 -1.25
CA GLU A 118 -20.50 3.18 -2.36
C GLU A 118 -19.18 3.93 -2.29
N ILE A 119 -18.41 3.89 -3.38
CA ILE A 119 -17.19 4.67 -3.50
C ILE A 119 -17.63 6.02 -4.04
N LEU A 120 -17.58 7.04 -3.20
CA LEU A 120 -17.79 8.40 -3.65
C LEU A 120 -16.63 8.78 -4.59
N LEU A 121 -16.99 9.17 -5.81
CA LEU A 121 -16.10 9.79 -6.78
C LEU A 121 -16.49 11.28 -6.86
N PRO A 122 -16.26 12.06 -5.79
CA PRO A 122 -16.68 13.44 -5.77
C PRO A 122 -15.92 14.22 -6.85
N ASP A 123 -16.66 15.04 -7.61
CA ASP A 123 -16.10 15.96 -8.61
C ASP A 123 -15.89 17.38 -8.03
N ALA A 124 -16.24 17.58 -6.75
CA ALA A 124 -16.09 18.82 -5.96
C ALA A 124 -15.79 18.49 -4.49
N LEU A 125 -15.19 19.43 -3.74
CA LEU A 125 -15.07 19.29 -2.28
C LEU A 125 -16.35 19.74 -1.60
N ASP A 126 -16.80 18.99 -0.61
CA ASP A 126 -17.78 19.46 0.37
C ASP A 126 -17.08 19.41 1.74
N TRP A 127 -16.69 20.58 2.26
CA TRP A 127 -15.96 20.67 3.52
C TRP A 127 -16.95 20.98 4.65
N HIS A 128 -17.15 20.04 5.57
CA HIS A 128 -17.71 20.36 6.87
C HIS A 128 -16.55 20.71 7.80
N ILE A 129 -16.23 22.01 7.93
CA ILE A 129 -15.23 22.47 8.90
C ILE A 129 -15.86 22.36 10.28
N ASP A 130 -15.41 21.39 11.08
CA ASP A 130 -15.74 21.36 12.50
C ASP A 130 -14.98 22.53 13.19
N PRO A 131 -15.66 23.46 13.88
CA PRO A 131 -15.03 24.69 14.33
C PRO A 131 -13.96 24.45 15.41
N ALA A 132 -12.75 24.94 15.15
CA ALA A 132 -11.65 25.00 16.11
C ALA A 132 -11.95 26.01 17.25
N PRO A 133 -11.31 25.89 18.43
CA PRO A 133 -11.71 26.62 19.64
C PRO A 133 -11.35 28.11 19.72
N THR A 134 -10.75 28.74 18.69
CA THR A 134 -10.40 30.19 18.74
C THR A 134 -10.69 30.96 17.42
N PRO A 135 -11.13 32.23 17.48
CA PRO A 135 -11.53 33.03 16.31
C PRO A 135 -10.44 33.30 15.26
N ASP A 136 -9.20 33.59 15.67
CA ASP A 136 -8.09 33.87 14.74
C ASP A 136 -7.65 32.61 13.97
N ALA A 137 -7.64 31.46 14.65
CA ALA A 137 -7.35 30.18 14.02
C ALA A 137 -8.45 29.79 13.01
N LEU A 138 -9.72 30.14 13.28
CA LEU A 138 -10.84 29.94 12.36
C LEU A 138 -10.69 30.78 11.09
N ALA A 139 -10.30 32.05 11.20
CA ALA A 139 -10.15 32.94 10.05
C ALA A 139 -9.04 32.45 9.09
N GLY A 140 -7.86 32.11 9.64
CA GLY A 140 -6.75 31.57 8.84
C GLY A 140 -7.06 30.21 8.21
N ALA A 141 -7.72 29.31 8.95
CA ALA A 141 -8.11 28.00 8.43
C ALA A 141 -9.18 28.10 7.32
N ALA A 142 -10.18 28.97 7.48
CA ALA A 142 -11.23 29.18 6.49
C ALA A 142 -10.69 29.83 5.20
N ASP A 143 -9.71 30.72 5.30
CA ASP A 143 -9.05 31.33 4.14
C ASP A 143 -8.22 30.30 3.37
N LEU A 144 -7.41 29.51 4.07
CA LEU A 144 -6.66 28.41 3.46
C LEU A 144 -7.57 27.35 2.82
N ALA A 145 -8.69 27.01 3.46
CA ALA A 145 -9.66 26.05 2.92
C ALA A 145 -10.28 26.56 1.61
N ARG A 146 -10.71 27.82 1.56
CA ARG A 146 -11.23 28.45 0.33
C ARG A 146 -10.17 28.50 -0.79
N ALA A 147 -8.93 28.80 -0.43
CA ALA A 147 -7.83 28.81 -1.38
C ALA A 147 -7.54 27.41 -1.95
N LEU A 148 -7.59 26.38 -1.10
CA LEU A 148 -7.42 24.99 -1.50
C LEU A 148 -8.54 24.52 -2.43
N GLU A 149 -9.80 24.85 -2.10
CA GLU A 149 -10.96 24.53 -2.93
C GLU A 149 -10.87 25.20 -4.31
N ALA A 150 -10.50 26.48 -4.36
CA ALA A 150 -10.27 27.21 -5.60
C ALA A 150 -9.13 26.58 -6.42
N ALA A 151 -8.02 26.20 -5.79
CA ALA A 151 -6.90 25.54 -6.46
C ALA A 151 -7.29 24.15 -7.00
N ILE A 152 -8.06 23.36 -6.26
CA ILE A 152 -8.54 22.05 -6.73
C ILE A 152 -9.49 22.20 -7.93
N SER A 153 -10.30 23.25 -7.92
CA SER A 153 -11.23 23.53 -9.01
C SER A 153 -10.52 24.02 -10.28
N ARG A 154 -9.47 24.84 -10.14
CA ARG A 154 -8.79 25.50 -11.26
C ARG A 154 -7.60 24.71 -11.83
N GLU A 155 -6.81 24.08 -10.97
CA GLU A 155 -5.50 23.53 -11.36
C GLU A 155 -5.55 22.04 -11.74
N LEU A 156 -6.51 21.31 -11.18
CA LEU A 156 -6.62 19.86 -11.35
C LEU A 156 -7.58 19.51 -12.49
N THR A 157 -7.18 18.54 -13.31
CA THR A 157 -8.11 17.92 -14.26
C THR A 157 -9.20 17.15 -13.51
N PRO A 158 -10.36 16.87 -14.13
CA PRO A 158 -11.41 16.06 -13.50
C PRO A 158 -10.89 14.72 -12.97
N HIS A 159 -10.00 14.06 -13.73
CA HIS A 159 -9.37 12.81 -13.31
C HIS A 159 -8.44 12.98 -12.10
N GLN A 160 -7.60 14.03 -12.07
CA GLN A 160 -6.73 14.34 -10.95
C GLN A 160 -7.51 14.65 -9.68
N ARG A 161 -8.58 15.45 -9.80
CA ARG A 161 -9.47 15.82 -8.70
C ARG A 161 -10.14 14.58 -8.11
N ARG A 162 -10.77 13.77 -8.95
CA ARG A 162 -11.43 12.53 -8.54
C ARG A 162 -10.49 11.61 -7.76
N ILE A 163 -9.27 11.38 -8.27
CA ILE A 163 -8.28 10.55 -7.58
C ILE A 163 -7.85 11.16 -6.25
N LEU A 164 -7.58 12.48 -6.23
CA LEU A 164 -7.19 13.17 -5.01
C LEU A 164 -8.27 13.03 -3.93
N LEU A 165 -9.52 13.34 -4.27
CA LEU A 165 -10.62 13.35 -3.30
C LEU A 165 -10.95 11.94 -2.82
N SER A 166 -11.05 10.95 -3.71
CA SER A 166 -11.30 9.57 -3.30
C SER A 166 -10.19 9.01 -2.39
N LEU A 167 -8.92 9.37 -2.61
CA LEU A 167 -7.81 8.85 -1.79
C LEU A 167 -7.60 9.62 -0.48
N VAL A 168 -7.77 10.95 -0.49
CA VAL A 168 -7.40 11.81 0.63
C VAL A 168 -8.60 12.15 1.51
N VAL A 169 -9.77 12.41 0.91
CA VAL A 169 -10.99 12.80 1.64
C VAL A 169 -11.78 11.56 2.02
N GLU A 170 -12.15 10.76 1.02
CA GLU A 170 -12.95 9.55 1.23
C GLU A 170 -12.14 8.39 1.82
N GLN A 171 -10.81 8.53 1.86
CA GLN A 171 -9.87 7.52 2.36
C GLN A 171 -10.06 6.13 1.73
N VAL A 172 -10.50 6.09 0.47
CA VAL A 172 -10.64 4.86 -0.31
C VAL A 172 -9.26 4.24 -0.46
N PRO A 173 -9.06 2.97 -0.07
CA PRO A 173 -7.78 2.32 -0.26
C PRO A 173 -7.35 2.31 -1.73
N ILE A 174 -6.10 2.66 -2.00
CA ILE A 174 -5.60 2.85 -3.37
C ILE A 174 -5.72 1.60 -4.24
N ASP A 175 -5.66 0.42 -3.63
CA ASP A 175 -5.86 -0.87 -4.28
C ASP A 175 -7.31 -1.12 -4.70
N VAL A 176 -8.27 -0.63 -3.93
CA VAL A 176 -9.69 -0.65 -4.25
C VAL A 176 -9.98 0.35 -5.37
N LEU A 177 -9.45 1.56 -5.26
CA LEU A 177 -9.62 2.59 -6.29
C LEU A 177 -8.99 2.18 -7.63
N ALA A 178 -7.81 1.54 -7.60
CA ALA A 178 -7.14 1.06 -8.82
C ALA A 178 -7.98 0.03 -9.57
N GLU A 179 -8.56 -0.95 -8.86
CA GLU A 179 -9.44 -1.95 -9.47
C GLU A 179 -10.69 -1.30 -10.08
N ARG A 180 -11.35 -0.41 -9.33
CA ARG A 180 -12.59 0.25 -9.76
C ARG A 180 -12.40 1.13 -10.99
N LEU A 181 -11.24 1.77 -11.12
CA LEU A 181 -10.90 2.62 -12.26
C LEU A 181 -10.22 1.86 -13.41
N GLY A 182 -10.03 0.54 -13.31
CA GLY A 182 -9.28 -0.23 -14.31
C GLY A 182 -7.83 0.25 -14.47
N SER A 183 -7.21 0.70 -13.37
CA SER A 183 -5.88 1.33 -13.34
C SER A 183 -4.90 0.55 -12.46
N THR A 184 -3.68 1.06 -12.31
CA THR A 184 -2.65 0.50 -11.42
C THR A 184 -2.36 1.44 -10.25
N ARG A 185 -1.94 0.89 -9.10
CA ARG A 185 -1.50 1.73 -7.96
C ARG A 185 -0.46 2.76 -8.37
N ASN A 186 0.49 2.36 -9.23
CA ASN A 186 1.56 3.25 -9.68
C ASN A 186 1.03 4.43 -10.50
N ALA A 187 0.05 4.18 -11.38
CA ALA A 187 -0.62 5.26 -12.11
C ALA A 187 -1.36 6.20 -11.15
N LEU A 188 -2.11 5.66 -10.18
CA LEU A 188 -2.80 6.48 -9.18
C LEU A 188 -1.84 7.29 -8.31
N TYR A 189 -0.69 6.71 -7.89
CA TYR A 189 0.34 7.42 -7.14
C TYR A 189 0.95 8.57 -7.94
N LYS A 190 1.23 8.36 -9.24
CA LYS A 190 1.72 9.43 -10.12
C LYS A 190 0.70 10.55 -10.23
N THR A 191 -0.56 10.23 -10.49
CA THR A 191 -1.63 11.23 -10.58
C THR A 191 -1.79 12.01 -9.28
N LEU A 192 -1.75 11.33 -8.12
CA LEU A 192 -1.85 11.95 -6.81
C LEU A 192 -0.64 12.86 -6.50
N HIS A 193 0.56 12.41 -6.87
CA HIS A 193 1.78 13.21 -6.73
C HIS A 193 1.70 14.49 -7.57
N ASP A 194 1.30 14.37 -8.83
CA ASP A 194 1.15 15.53 -9.73
C ASP A 194 0.07 16.50 -9.23
N ALA A 195 -1.06 15.98 -8.73
CA ALA A 195 -2.09 16.80 -8.11
C ALA A 195 -1.54 17.60 -6.92
N ARG A 196 -0.84 16.95 -5.97
CA ARG A 196 -0.22 17.62 -4.82
C ARG A 196 0.79 18.69 -5.24
N ARG A 197 1.60 18.41 -6.26
CA ARG A 197 2.59 19.37 -6.78
C ARG A 197 1.92 20.63 -7.33
N LYS A 198 0.85 20.48 -8.12
CA LYS A 198 0.08 21.61 -8.66
C LYS A 198 -0.57 22.45 -7.56
N LEU A 199 -1.22 21.79 -6.59
CA LEU A 199 -1.86 22.49 -5.48
C LEU A 199 -0.84 23.26 -4.63
N ARG A 200 0.31 22.64 -4.32
CA ARG A 200 1.40 23.32 -3.60
C ARG A 200 1.86 24.57 -4.35
N ALA A 201 2.09 24.47 -5.67
CA ALA A 201 2.51 25.61 -6.47
C ALA A 201 1.47 26.74 -6.46
N ALA A 202 0.18 26.41 -6.60
CA ALA A 202 -0.90 27.39 -6.57
C ALA A 202 -1.04 28.09 -5.22
N LEU A 203 -0.94 27.34 -4.11
CA LEU A 203 -1.01 27.90 -2.76
C LEU A 203 0.22 28.75 -2.40
N ILE A 204 1.40 28.43 -2.94
CA ILE A 204 2.58 29.30 -2.81
C ILE A 204 2.36 30.60 -3.61
N ALA A 205 1.85 30.49 -4.84
CA ALA A 205 1.60 31.65 -5.70
C ALA A 205 0.55 32.61 -5.12
N SER A 206 -0.44 32.10 -4.40
CA SER A 206 -1.45 32.90 -3.70
C SER A 206 -1.04 33.35 -2.29
N GLY A 207 0.18 33.00 -1.84
CA GLY A 207 0.71 33.44 -0.55
C GLY A 207 0.17 32.69 0.67
N HIS A 208 -0.56 31.58 0.47
CA HIS A 208 -1.08 30.75 1.56
C HIS A 208 -0.10 29.66 2.03
N LEU A 209 0.97 29.39 1.28
CA LEU A 209 2.08 28.52 1.69
C LEU A 209 3.44 29.19 1.48
N ASP A 210 4.34 29.00 2.44
CA ASP A 210 5.73 29.39 2.30
C ASP A 210 6.46 28.49 1.28
N ASN A 211 7.32 29.09 0.47
CA ASN A 211 8.26 28.37 -0.38
C ASN A 211 9.46 27.87 0.45
N ARG A 212 9.22 26.97 1.41
CA ARG A 212 10.31 26.24 2.08
C ARG A 212 10.59 24.95 1.31
N PRO A 213 11.83 24.68 0.87
CA PRO A 213 12.18 23.39 0.31
C PRO A 213 11.99 22.31 1.40
N ASP A 214 11.45 21.17 0.97
CA ASP A 214 11.14 20.03 1.82
C ASP A 214 12.39 19.65 2.63
N ARG A 215 12.33 19.80 3.96
CA ARG A 215 13.40 19.31 4.83
C ARG A 215 13.27 17.80 4.84
N SER A 216 13.98 17.13 3.96
CA SER A 216 14.41 15.75 4.19
C SER A 216 15.22 15.75 5.48
N ILE A 217 14.58 15.33 6.58
CA ILE A 217 15.25 15.12 7.86
C ILE A 217 16.11 13.84 7.70
N PRO A 218 17.40 13.86 8.09
CA PRO A 218 18.30 12.70 8.01
C PRO A 218 17.90 11.54 8.93
#